data_AF-A0A942W8L0-F1
#
_entry.id   AF-A0A942W8L0-F1
#
_cell.length_a   1.000
_cell.length_b   1.000
_cell.length_c   1.000
_cell.angle_alpha   90.00
_cell.angle_beta   90.00
_cell.angle_gamma   90.00
#
_symmetry.space_group_name_H-M   'P 1'
#
loop_
_entity.id
_entity.type
_entity.pdbx_description
1 polymer ?
#
loop_
_entity_poly.entity_id
_entity_poly.type
_entity_poly.pdbx_seq_one_letter_code
_entity_poly.pdbx_strand_id
1 'polypeptide(L)' 'MKKILIFTLALGTAFMFNTNLIMIEANGKNLINYETLQPKKDIMVWKYKIINGRLYKRLFNESKERWETDWILV' A
#
# COMPACT_ATOMS: atom_id res chain seq x y z
N MET A 1 1.35 68.55 19.75
CA MET A 1 0.21 67.75 19.26
C MET A 1 0.60 66.74 18.18
N LYS A 2 1.32 67.13 17.11
CA LYS A 2 1.75 66.20 16.03
C LYS A 2 2.57 64.99 16.52
N LYS A 3 3.49 65.17 17.47
CA LYS A 3 4.31 64.09 18.05
C LYS A 3 3.49 63.06 18.85
N ILE A 4 2.47 63.52 19.57
CA ILE A 4 1.54 62.65 20.32
C ILE A 4 0.66 61.86 19.34
N LEU A 5 0.20 62.51 18.26
CA LEU A 5 -0.59 61.88 17.21
C LEU A 5 0.19 60.75 16.49
N ILE A 6 1.48 60.98 16.22
CA ILE A 6 2.37 59.97 15.62
C ILE A 6 2.60 58.81 16.60
N PHE A 7 2.76 59.10 17.89
CA PHE A 7 2.95 58.07 18.91
C PHE A 7 1.72 57.17 19.09
N THR A 8 0.52 57.75 19.04
CA THR A 8 -0.74 56.99 19.08
C THR A 8 -0.96 56.14 17.83
N LEU A 9 -0.53 56.62 16.66
CA LEU A 9 -0.64 55.86 15.41
C LEU A 9 0.32 54.66 15.39
N ALA A 10 1.53 54.82 15.93
CA ALA A 10 2.52 53.75 16.02
C ALA A 10 2.09 52.62 16.98
N LEU A 11 1.54 52.97 18.15
CA LEU A 11 1.11 51.98 19.15
C LEU A 11 -0.07 51.12 18.68
N GLY A 12 -1.01 51.68 17.92
CA GLY A 12 -2.16 50.96 17.39
C GLY A 12 -1.81 49.86 16.38
N THR A 13 -0.69 50.03 15.65
CA THR A 13 -0.25 49.04 14.63
C THR A 13 0.44 47.81 15.22
N ALA A 14 0.96 47.89 16.46
CA ALA A 14 1.65 46.78 17.11
C ALA A 14 0.70 45.70 17.67
N PHE A 15 -0.60 46.00 17.83
CA PHE A 15 -1.57 45.10 18.46
C PHE A 15 -2.31 44.15 17.51
N MET A 16 -2.09 44.23 16.19
CA MET A 16 -2.94 43.49 15.22
C MET A 16 -2.40 42.16 14.70
N PHE A 17 -1.28 41.64 15.21
CA PHE A 17 -0.71 40.38 14.69
C PHE A 17 -0.45 39.36 15.80
N ASN A 18 -1.53 38.77 16.32
CA ASN A 18 -1.42 37.53 17.09
C ASN A 18 -2.48 36.53 16.63
N THR A 19 -2.30 35.99 15.43
CA THR A 19 -3.00 34.78 15.02
C THR A 19 -2.07 33.60 15.24
N ASN A 20 -2.39 32.75 16.21
CA ASN A 20 -1.71 31.47 16.36
C ASN A 20 -2.10 30.59 15.16
N LEU A 21 -1.11 30.20 14.35
CA LEU A 21 -1.29 29.23 13.27
C LEU A 21 -1.63 27.87 13.88
N ILE A 22 -2.84 27.38 13.64
CA ILE A 22 -3.20 26.00 13.98
C ILE A 22 -2.68 25.11 12.86
N MET A 23 -1.59 24.41 13.14
CA MET A 23 -1.09 23.35 12.26
C MET A 23 -2.04 22.15 12.41
N ILE A 24 -2.89 21.92 11.41
CA ILE A 24 -3.68 20.70 11.32
C ILE A 24 -2.81 19.65 10.63
N GLU A 25 -2.30 18.70 11.41
CA GLU A 25 -1.59 17.56 10.87
C GLU A 25 -2.62 16.56 10.33
N ALA A 26 -2.58 16.29 9.02
CA ALA A 26 -3.41 15.26 8.43
C ALA A 26 -2.97 13.91 9.00
N ASN A 27 -3.76 13.33 9.90
CA ASN A 27 -3.53 11.98 10.40
C ASN A 27 -3.91 10.99 9.29
N GLY A 28 -2.98 10.78 8.36
CA GLY A 28 -3.06 9.75 7.33
C GLY A 28 -2.91 8.38 7.97
N LYS A 29 -3.93 7.92 8.71
CA LYS A 29 -4.06 6.51 9.02
C LYS A 29 -4.25 5.77 7.70
N ASN A 30 -3.16 5.25 7.15
CA ASN A 30 -3.20 4.21 6.15
C ASN A 30 -3.91 3.00 6.77
N LEU A 31 -5.23 2.92 6.56
CA LEU A 31 -6.08 1.79 6.98
C LEU A 31 -5.80 0.52 6.15
N ILE A 32 -4.90 0.58 5.17
CA ILE A 32 -4.37 -0.59 4.50
C ILE A 32 -3.45 -1.34 5.46
N ASN A 33 -4.04 -2.24 6.23
CA ASN A 33 -3.32 -3.23 6.99
C ASN A 33 -2.66 -4.20 5.99
N TYR A 34 -1.42 -3.93 5.59
CA TYR A 34 -0.65 -4.80 4.71
C TYR A 34 -0.49 -6.23 5.24
N GLU A 35 -0.70 -6.48 6.55
CA GLU A 35 -0.75 -7.83 7.10
C GLU A 35 -1.93 -8.66 6.55
N THR A 36 -3.00 -8.01 6.09
CA THR A 36 -4.17 -8.68 5.49
C THR A 36 -4.04 -8.97 4.00
N LEU A 37 -3.05 -8.38 3.31
CA LEU A 37 -2.80 -8.59 1.88
C LEU A 37 -1.70 -9.64 1.69
N GLN A 38 -2.08 -10.91 1.68
CA GLN A 38 -1.15 -12.00 1.36
C GLN A 38 -1.18 -12.32 -0.14
N PRO A 39 -0.03 -12.68 -0.76
CA PRO A 39 -0.01 -13.17 -2.12
C PRO A 39 -0.96 -14.37 -2.28
N LYS A 40 -1.72 -14.39 -3.37
CA LYS A 40 -2.53 -15.57 -3.71
C LYS A 40 -1.59 -16.76 -3.92
N LYS A 41 -1.86 -17.86 -3.21
CA LYS A 41 -1.13 -19.12 -3.40
C LYS A 41 -1.33 -19.64 -4.83
N ASP A 42 -0.26 -20.16 -5.42
CA ASP A 42 -0.31 -20.81 -6.72
C ASP A 42 -1.34 -21.96 -6.75
N ILE A 43 -2.02 -22.10 -7.88
CA ILE A 43 -2.96 -23.18 -8.17
C ILE A 43 -2.18 -24.33 -8.80
N MET A 44 -2.07 -25.42 -8.06
CA MET A 44 -1.34 -26.63 -8.47
C MET A 44 -2.32 -27.75 -8.82
N VAL A 45 -2.15 -28.37 -9.97
CA VAL A 45 -3.02 -29.47 -10.44
C VAL A 45 -2.20 -30.64 -10.97
N TRP A 46 -2.71 -31.85 -10.76
CA TRP A 46 -2.16 -33.05 -11.40
C TRP A 46 -2.79 -33.24 -12.77
N LYS A 47 -1.96 -33.34 -13.80
CA LYS A 47 -2.38 -33.78 -15.14
C LYS A 47 -1.96 -35.24 -15.34
N TYR A 48 -2.81 -36.02 -15.98
CA TYR A 48 -2.62 -37.46 -16.18
C TYR A 48 -2.44 -37.79 -17.66
N LYS A 49 -1.61 -38.80 -17.95
CA LYS A 49 -1.39 -39.28 -19.31
C LYS A 49 -1.02 -40.77 -19.30
N ILE A 50 -1.47 -41.50 -20.31
CA ILE A 50 -1.01 -42.86 -20.57
C ILE A 50 0.21 -42.82 -21.49
N ILE A 51 1.33 -43.40 -21.07
CA ILE A 51 2.57 -43.53 -21.83
C ILE A 51 2.96 -45.01 -21.82
N ASN A 52 3.03 -45.64 -23.00
CA ASN A 52 3.34 -47.08 -23.16
C ASN A 52 2.46 -47.99 -22.28
N GLY A 53 1.14 -47.72 -22.25
CA GLY A 53 0.16 -48.51 -21.48
C GLY A 53 0.19 -48.29 -19.96
N ARG A 54 1.06 -47.42 -19.45
CA ARG A 54 1.14 -47.08 -18.02
C ARG A 54 0.62 -45.68 -17.75
N LEU A 55 -0.06 -45.48 -16.63
CA LEU A 55 -0.57 -44.18 -16.20
C LEU A 55 0.53 -43.38 -15.52
N TYR A 56 0.71 -42.14 -15.94
CA TYR A 56 1.63 -41.18 -15.32
C TYR A 56 0.85 -39.95 -14.87
N LYS A 57 1.39 -39.27 -13.86
CA LYS A 57 0.95 -37.95 -13.40
C LYS A 57 2.10 -36.95 -13.42
N ARG A 58 1.81 -35.69 -13.72
CA ARG A 58 2.79 -34.59 -13.71
C ARG A 58 2.17 -33.35 -13.06
N LEU A 59 2.92 -32.64 -12.23
CA LEU A 59 2.43 -31.47 -11.51
C LEU A 59 2.51 -30.23 -12.43
N PHE A 60 1.36 -29.59 -12.65
CA PHE A 60 1.24 -28.35 -13.43
C PHE A 60 0.85 -27.19 -12.51
N ASN A 61 1.55 -26.07 -12.65
CA ASN A 61 1.21 -24.82 -11.98
C ASN A 61 0.35 -23.97 -12.91
N GLU A 62 -0.96 -23.91 -12.66
CA GLU A 62 -1.90 -23.13 -13.47
C GLU A 62 -1.72 -21.62 -13.28
N SER A 63 -1.15 -21.19 -12.16
CA SER A 63 -0.87 -19.76 -11.92
C SER A 63 0.37 -19.25 -12.67
N LYS A 64 1.29 -20.15 -13.07
CA LYS A 64 2.55 -19.82 -13.75
C LYS A 64 2.71 -20.48 -15.11
N GLU A 65 1.70 -21.20 -15.57
CA GLU A 65 1.64 -21.90 -16.86
C GLU A 65 2.86 -22.79 -17.16
N ARG A 66 3.35 -23.53 -16.16
CA ARG A 66 4.54 -24.38 -16.31
C ARG A 66 4.45 -25.71 -15.56
N TRP A 67 5.27 -26.66 -15.99
CA TRP A 67 5.47 -27.94 -15.31
C TRP A 67 6.45 -27.79 -14.15
N GLU A 68 6.10 -28.29 -12.97
CA GLU A 68 6.95 -28.22 -11.77
C GLU A 68 7.69 -29.55 -11.50
N THR A 69 7.27 -30.64 -12.14
CA THR A 69 7.90 -31.97 -12.03
C THR A 69 8.01 -32.64 -13.39
N ASP A 70 8.74 -33.74 -13.49
CA ASP A 70 8.63 -34.69 -14.60
C ASP A 70 7.40 -35.58 -14.46
N TRP A 71 7.16 -36.42 -15.48
CA TRP A 71 6.13 -37.46 -15.41
C TRP A 71 6.52 -38.54 -14.40
N ILE A 72 5.65 -38.78 -13.43
CA ILE A 72 5.81 -39.77 -12.37
C ILE A 72 4.84 -40.92 -12.65
N LEU A 73 5.36 -42.15 -12.67
CA LEU A 73 4.54 -43.36 -12.80
C LEU A 73 3.60 -43.45 -11.59
N VAL A 74 2.30 -43.66 -11.84
CA VAL A 74 1.28 -43.83 -10.78
C VAL A 74 1.36 -45.22 -10.18
#